data_AF-A0A2E6WEM0-F1
#
_entry.id   AF-A0A2E6WEM0-F1
#
_cell.length_a   1.000
_cell.length_b   1.000
_cell.length_c   1.000
_cell.angle_alpha   90.00
_cell.angle_beta   90.00
_cell.angle_gamma   90.00
#
_symmetry.space_group_name_H-M   'P 1'
#
loop_
_entity.id
_entity.type
_entity.pdbx_description
1 polymer ?
#
loop_
_entity_poly.entity_id
_entity_poly.type
_entity_poly.pdbx_seq_one_letter_code
_entity_poly.pdbx_strand_id
1 'polypeptide(L)' 'MSEQSLPKPVCLGLDPSFGFGDRTGVATPGHVASMQRAGNGIQPIFPQQSIREMARTSRTPIGVMNDALQGMIDAGWTG' A
#
# COMPACT_ATOMS: atom_id res chain seq x y z
N MET A 1 8.65 17.43 14.66
CA MET A 1 8.00 17.18 13.36
C MET A 1 6.58 16.77 13.69
N SER A 2 5.57 17.48 13.22
CA SER A 2 4.17 17.09 13.44
C SER A 2 3.95 15.72 12.81
N GLU A 3 3.53 14.71 13.58
CA GLU A 3 3.02 13.46 13.03
C GLU A 3 1.85 13.80 12.10
N GLN A 4 2.10 13.71 10.80
CA GLN A 4 1.01 13.76 9.83
C GLN A 4 0.26 12.44 9.99
N SER A 5 -1.03 12.51 10.32
CA SER A 5 -1.81 11.28 10.48
C SER A 5 -1.88 10.58 9.13
N LEU A 6 -1.48 9.31 9.08
CA LEU A 6 -1.60 8.49 7.88
C LEU A 6 -3.06 8.44 7.41
N PRO A 7 -3.31 8.42 6.08
CA PRO A 7 -4.65 8.34 5.52
C PRO A 7 -5.31 7.03 5.93
N LYS A 8 -6.64 7.09 6.12
CA LYS A 8 -7.43 5.92 6.49
C LYS A 8 -7.80 5.13 5.24
N PRO A 9 -7.57 3.81 5.21
CA PRO A 9 -8.07 2.96 4.13
C PRO A 9 -9.60 3.03 4.01
N VAL A 10 -10.11 2.93 2.79
CA VAL A 10 -11.54 2.93 2.48
C VAL A 10 -11.93 1.68 1.69
N CYS A 11 -13.19 1.28 1.75
CA CYS A 11 -13.71 0.17 0.96
C CYS A 11 -13.86 0.60 -0.52
N LEU A 12 -13.42 -0.26 -1.44
CA LEU A 12 -13.45 0.00 -2.89
C LEU A 12 -14.77 -0.42 -3.58
N GLY A 13 -15.68 -1.10 -2.86
CA GLY A 13 -16.95 -1.55 -3.44
C GLY A 13 -16.74 -2.57 -4.56
N LEU A 14 -17.28 -2.27 -5.75
CA LEU A 14 -17.18 -3.13 -6.94
C LEU A 14 -16.12 -2.64 -7.95
N ASP A 15 -15.35 -1.61 -7.60
CA ASP A 15 -14.32 -1.09 -8.49
C ASP A 15 -13.24 -2.16 -8.75
N PRO A 16 -12.79 -2.32 -10.01
CA PRO A 16 -11.68 -3.22 -10.32
C PRO A 16 -10.46 -2.85 -9.48
N SER A 17 -9.78 -3.86 -8.91
CA SER A 17 -8.66 -3.62 -8.02
C SER A 17 -7.49 -4.56 -8.28
N PHE A 18 -6.30 -4.12 -7.85
CA PHE A 18 -5.10 -4.93 -7.87
C PHE A 18 -4.37 -4.87 -6.52
N GLY A 19 -3.93 -6.04 -6.08
CA GLY A 19 -3.24 -6.23 -4.81
C GLY A 19 -1.72 -6.09 -4.91
N PHE A 20 -1.17 -5.07 -4.25
CA PHE A 20 0.25 -4.71 -4.35
C PHE A 20 1.05 -5.19 -3.12
N GLY A 21 1.11 -6.51 -2.93
CA GLY A 21 1.77 -7.09 -1.77
C GLY A 21 3.26 -6.75 -1.67
N ASP A 22 3.67 -6.20 -0.54
CA ASP A 22 5.05 -5.80 -0.28
C ASP A 22 5.59 -6.53 0.96
N ARG A 23 6.43 -7.54 0.75
CA ARG A 23 7.09 -8.30 1.82
C ARG A 23 8.29 -7.59 2.43
N THR A 24 8.80 -6.58 1.75
CA THR A 24 10.06 -5.90 2.05
C THR A 24 9.86 -4.57 2.78
N GLY A 25 8.69 -3.96 2.64
CA GLY A 25 8.37 -2.64 3.19
C GLY A 25 8.90 -1.46 2.37
N VAL A 26 9.49 -1.72 1.19
CA VAL A 26 10.12 -0.69 0.35
C VAL A 26 9.61 -0.69 -1.10
N ALA A 27 8.66 -1.54 -1.46
CA ALA A 27 8.20 -1.70 -2.84
C ALA A 27 7.09 -0.69 -3.23
N THR A 28 6.38 -0.12 -2.25
CA THR A 28 5.25 0.80 -2.48
C THR A 28 5.55 1.94 -3.46
N PRO A 29 6.72 2.63 -3.43
CA PRO A 29 7.02 3.67 -4.41
C PRO A 29 7.01 3.16 -5.87
N GLY A 30 7.51 1.95 -6.10
CA GLY A 30 7.45 1.31 -7.42
C GLY A 30 6.02 0.91 -7.81
N HIS A 31 5.22 0.44 -6.85
CA HIS A 31 3.80 0.16 -7.07
C HIS A 31 3.03 1.43 -7.47
N VAL A 32 3.25 2.54 -6.78
CA VAL A 32 2.66 3.85 -7.10
C VAL A 32 3.08 4.32 -8.50
N ALA A 33 4.37 4.24 -8.83
CA ALA A 33 4.84 4.58 -10.17
C ALA A 33 4.17 3.73 -11.27
N SER A 34 3.90 2.45 -10.99
CA SER A 34 3.18 1.58 -11.94
C SER A 34 1.72 2.01 -12.12
N MET A 35 1.03 2.40 -11.04
CA MET A 35 -0.34 2.88 -11.08
C MET A 35 -0.46 4.23 -11.79
N GLN A 36 0.46 5.15 -11.54
CA GLN A 36 0.51 6.43 -12.26
C GLN A 36 0.75 6.25 -13.77
N ARG A 37 1.56 5.26 -14.15
CA ARG A 37 1.88 4.98 -15.55
C ARG A 37 0.78 4.20 -16.29
N ALA A 38 0.12 3.25 -15.63
CA ALA A 38 -0.72 2.26 -16.30
C ALA A 38 -1.94 1.78 -15.48
N GLY A 39 -2.27 2.40 -14.35
CA GLY A 39 -3.34 1.98 -13.45
C GLY A 39 -4.75 2.48 -13.81
N ASN A 40 -4.94 3.11 -14.97
CA ASN A 40 -6.23 3.70 -15.34
C ASN A 40 -7.36 2.65 -15.30
N GLY A 41 -8.40 2.91 -14.51
CA GLY A 41 -9.55 2.01 -14.33
C GLY A 41 -9.35 0.90 -13.29
N ILE A 42 -8.26 0.92 -12.51
CA ILE A 42 -8.00 -0.03 -11.43
C ILE A 42 -7.64 0.74 -10.14
N GLN A 43 -8.14 0.27 -9.01
CA GLN A 43 -7.82 0.79 -7.67
C GLN A 43 -6.73 -0.06 -6.99
N PRO A 44 -5.72 0.55 -6.35
CA PRO A 44 -4.66 -0.21 -5.70
C PRO A 44 -5.03 -0.62 -4.27
N ILE A 45 -4.61 -1.81 -3.87
CA ILE A 45 -4.54 -2.23 -2.46
C ILE A 45 -3.06 -2.34 -2.09
N PHE A 46 -2.46 -1.21 -1.67
CA PHE A 46 -1.05 -1.15 -1.27
C PHE A 46 -0.73 -1.98 -0.01
N PRO A 47 -1.45 -1.84 1.11
CA PRO A 47 -1.19 -2.66 2.28
C PRO A 47 -1.81 -4.06 2.12
N GLN A 48 -1.09 -4.95 1.44
CA GLN A 48 -1.51 -6.35 1.29
C GLN A 48 -0.45 -7.31 1.79
N GLN A 49 -0.77 -8.12 2.80
CA GLN A 49 0.04 -9.26 3.17
C GLN A 49 -0.79 -10.33 3.90
N SER A 50 -0.54 -11.61 3.62
CA SER A 50 -1.15 -12.71 4.36
C SER A 50 -0.47 -12.95 5.71
N ILE A 51 -1.16 -13.64 6.63
CA ILE A 51 -0.59 -14.07 7.91
C ILE A 51 0.67 -14.92 7.72
N ARG A 52 0.68 -15.82 6.72
CA ARG A 52 1.83 -16.68 6.41
C ARG A 52 3.05 -15.86 6.01
N GLU A 53 2.86 -14.83 5.18
CA GLU A 53 3.95 -13.96 4.76
C GLU A 53 4.49 -13.16 5.95
N MET A 54 3.61 -12.56 6.75
CA MET A 54 4.00 -11.83 7.97
C MET A 54 4.82 -12.68 8.94
N ALA A 55 4.42 -13.94 9.15
CA ALA A 55 5.15 -14.87 10.00
C ALA A 55 6.56 -15.18 9.46
N ARG A 56 6.72 -15.27 8.13
CA ARG A 56 8.01 -15.56 7.48
C ARG A 56 8.96 -14.37 7.43
N THR A 57 8.41 -13.16 7.38
CA THR A 57 9.21 -11.92 7.33
C THR A 57 9.33 -11.24 8.69
N SER A 58 8.77 -11.84 9.75
CA SER A 58 8.67 -11.25 11.09
C SER A 58 8.06 -9.84 11.09
N ARG A 59 7.08 -9.60 10.22
CA ARG A 59 6.37 -8.31 10.11
C ARG A 59 5.03 -8.37 10.82
N THR A 60 4.56 -7.22 11.29
CA THR A 60 3.27 -7.06 11.96
C THR A 60 2.23 -6.47 11.01
N PRO A 61 0.93 -6.71 11.23
CA PRO A 61 -0.12 -6.07 10.43
C PRO A 61 0.01 -4.55 10.41
N ILE A 62 0.25 -3.92 11.56
CA ILE A 62 0.43 -2.47 11.66
C ILE A 62 1.68 -1.98 10.92
N GLY A 63 2.77 -2.74 10.91
CA GLY A 63 3.96 -2.42 10.13
C GLY A 63 3.70 -2.47 8.62
N VAL A 64 2.96 -3.48 8.16
CA VAL A 64 2.53 -3.57 6.74
C VAL A 64 1.69 -2.35 6.35
N MET A 65 0.74 -1.96 7.20
CA MET A 65 -0.09 -0.78 6.97
C MET A 65 0.76 0.50 6.91
N ASN A 66 1.61 0.72 7.92
CA ASN A 66 2.39 1.96 8.03
C ASN A 66 3.38 2.11 6.87
N ASP A 67 4.12 1.06 6.52
CA ASP A 67 5.10 1.12 5.43
C ASP A 67 4.43 1.41 4.09
N ALA A 68 3.26 0.81 3.82
CA ALA A 68 2.50 1.07 2.61
C ALA A 68 1.87 2.46 2.58
N LEU A 69 1.23 2.90 3.67
CA LEU A 69 0.59 4.21 3.73
C LEU A 69 1.60 5.35 3.69
N GLN A 70 2.75 5.21 4.36
CA GLN A 70 3.83 6.20 4.26
C GLN A 70 4.45 6.17 2.86
N GLY A 71 4.76 4.98 2.34
CA GLY A 71 5.36 4.83 1.03
C GLY A 71 4.51 5.38 -0.11
N MET A 72 3.18 5.31 -0.01
CA MET A 72 2.30 5.91 -1.03
C MET A 72 2.24 7.44 -0.93
N ILE A 73 2.26 8.01 0.27
CA ILE A 73 2.34 9.47 0.48
C ILE A 73 3.65 9.99 -0.09
N ASP A 74 4.76 9.37 0.28
CA ASP A 74 6.11 9.78 -0.16
C ASP A 74 6.27 9.67 -1.68
N ALA A 75 5.59 8.72 -2.31
CA ALA A 75 5.57 8.53 -3.76
C ALA A 75 4.53 9.42 -4.49
N GLY A 76 3.82 10.30 -3.78
CA GLY A 76 2.88 11.24 -4.38
C GLY A 76 1.59 10.59 -4.90
N TRP A 77 1.13 9.53 -4.25
CA TRP A 77 -0.20 8.98 -4.53
C TRP A 77 -1.28 9.93 -3.99
N THR A 78 -2.27 10.28 -4.83
CA THR A 78 -3.29 11.30 -4.50
C THR A 78 -4.74 10.78 -4.53
N GLY A 79 -4.96 9.48 -4.72
CA GLY A 79 -6.31 8.89 -4.85
C GLY A 79 -6.49 7.64 -4.01
#